data_AF-A0A1B7L612-F1
#
_entry.id   AF-A0A1B7L612-F1
#
_cell.length_a   1.000
_cell.length_b   1.000
_cell.length_c   1.000
_cell.angle_alpha   90.00
_cell.angle_beta   90.00
_cell.angle_gamma   90.00
#
_symmetry.space_group_name_H-M   'P 1'
#
loop_
_entity.id
_entity.type
_entity.pdbx_description
1 polymer ?
#
loop_
_entity_poly.entity_id
_entity_poly.type
_entity_poly.pdbx_seq_one_letter_code
_entity_poly.pdbx_strand_id
1 'polypeptide(L)' 'MQNFKKDSQKSFLTAIECPKCAKKSEHSTSRVNKKKMLICPFCNGLFQPPETHARPAVFSLKK' A
#
# COMPACT_ATOMS: atom_id res chain seq x y z
N MET A 1 29.79 3.76 -15.97
CA MET A 1 28.34 3.45 -16.04
C MET A 1 28.00 2.48 -14.91
N GLN A 2 27.52 2.97 -13.77
CA GLN A 2 27.28 2.11 -12.59
C GLN A 2 25.95 1.36 -12.74
N ASN A 3 26.06 0.04 -12.90
CA ASN A 3 24.96 -0.91 -12.91
C ASN A 3 24.42 -1.12 -11.49
N PHE A 4 23.25 -0.55 -11.19
CA PHE A 4 22.50 -0.87 -9.97
C PHE A 4 21.95 -2.30 -10.08
N LYS A 5 22.72 -3.27 -9.56
CA LYS A 5 22.22 -4.62 -9.30
C LYS A 5 21.12 -4.53 -8.22
N LYS A 6 19.87 -4.48 -8.68
CA LYS A 6 18.65 -4.68 -7.88
C LYS A 6 18.62 -6.12 -7.39
N ASP A 7 19.36 -6.39 -6.31
CA ASP A 7 19.18 -7.62 -5.56
C ASP A 7 18.57 -7.25 -4.19
N SER A 8 17.47 -7.91 -3.83
CA SER A 8 16.76 -7.77 -2.54
C SER A 8 15.81 -6.58 -2.32
N GLN A 9 15.07 -6.12 -3.35
CA GLN A 9 13.77 -5.48 -3.08
C GLN A 9 12.73 -6.58 -2.90
N LYS A 10 12.67 -7.17 -1.70
CA LYS A 10 11.51 -7.96 -1.25
C LYS A 10 10.27 -7.20 -1.69
N SER A 11 9.46 -7.75 -2.60
CA SER A 11 8.31 -7.06 -3.19
C SER A 11 7.40 -6.53 -2.10
N PHE A 12 7.62 -5.28 -1.71
CA PHE A 12 6.79 -4.50 -0.81
C PHE A 12 5.55 -4.06 -1.56
N LEU A 13 4.93 -4.93 -2.37
CA LEU A 13 3.70 -4.64 -3.08
C LEU A 13 2.58 -5.40 -2.37
N THR A 14 1.55 -4.66 -1.96
CA THR A 14 0.30 -5.21 -1.45
C THR A 14 -0.71 -5.12 -2.57
N ALA A 15 -1.29 -6.25 -2.93
CA ALA A 15 -2.49 -6.27 -3.75
C ALA A 15 -3.66 -5.76 -2.90
N ILE A 16 -4.25 -4.63 -3.30
CA ILE A 16 -5.47 -4.09 -2.69
C ILE A 16 -6.55 -4.00 -3.75
N GLU A 17 -7.79 -4.24 -3.35
CA GLU A 17 -8.94 -4.08 -4.23
C GLU A 17 -9.39 -2.63 -4.25
N CYS A 18 -9.55 -2.06 -5.44
CA CYS A 18 -10.01 -0.69 -5.57
C CYS A 18 -11.52 -0.61 -5.27
N PRO A 19 -11.97 0.22 -4.32
CA PRO A 19 -13.40 0.36 -3.98
C PRO A 19 -14.22 1.04 -5.09
N LYS A 20 -13.57 1.65 -6.09
CA LYS A 20 -14.24 2.30 -7.23
C LYS A 20 -14.58 1.32 -8.35
N CYS A 21 -13.70 0.36 -8.62
CA CYS A 21 -13.80 -0.53 -9.79
C CYS A 21 -13.70 -2.02 -9.46
N ALA A 22 -13.58 -2.38 -8.18
CA ALA A 22 -13.41 -3.74 -7.68
C ALA A 22 -12.23 -4.51 -8.30
N LYS A 23 -11.26 -3.80 -8.91
CA LYS A 23 -10.06 -4.42 -9.50
C LYS A 23 -8.93 -4.45 -8.48
N LYS A 24 -8.23 -5.58 -8.43
CA LYS A 24 -7.04 -5.78 -7.62
C LYS A 24 -5.87 -5.03 -8.26
N SER A 25 -5.29 -4.09 -7.52
CA SER A 25 -4.16 -3.26 -7.94
C SER A 25 -3.02 -3.44 -6.95
N GLU A 26 -1.81 -3.66 -7.45
CA GLU A 26 -0.61 -3.78 -6.62
C GLU A 26 -0.05 -2.40 -6.29
N HIS A 27 0.01 -2.08 -5.00
CA HIS A 27 0.53 -0.82 -4.50
C HIS A 27 1.63 -1.05 -3.48
N SER A 28 2.60 -0.13 -3.40
CA SER A 28 3.69 -0.27 -2.43
C SER A 28 3.15 -0.30 -0.99
N THR A 29 3.45 -1.34 -0.22
CA THR A 29 3.13 -1.53 1.20
C THR A 29 3.51 -0.29 2.01
N SER A 30 4.63 0.37 1.68
CA SER A 30 5.05 1.62 2.33
C SER A 30 4.06 2.78 2.14
N ARG A 31 3.39 2.87 0.97
CA ARG A 31 2.33 3.86 0.74
C ARG A 31 1.01 3.41 1.37
N VAL A 32 0.73 2.11 1.30
CA VAL A 32 -0.46 1.49 1.91
C VAL A 32 -0.48 1.71 3.42
N ASN A 33 0.60 1.35 4.10
CA ASN A 33 0.78 1.43 5.56
C ASN A 33 0.82 2.89 6.07
N LYS A 34 1.31 3.83 5.26
CA LYS A 34 1.29 5.27 5.58
C LYS A 34 -0.08 5.92 5.35
N LYS A 35 -1.14 5.14 5.08
CA LYS A 35 -2.51 5.63 4.81
C LYS A 35 -2.54 6.73 3.73
N LYS A 36 -1.60 6.69 2.77
CA LYS A 36 -1.59 7.66 1.67
C LYS A 36 -2.69 7.34 0.67
N MET A 37 -3.20 8.37 0.02
CA MET A 37 -4.07 8.23 -1.16
C MET A 37 -3.33 7.42 -2.23
N LEU A 38 -3.96 6.36 -2.70
CA LEU A 38 -3.50 5.51 -3.78
C LEU A 38 -4.35 5.79 -5.01
N ILE A 39 -3.72 5.75 -6.18
CA ILE A 39 -4.38 5.94 -7.47
C ILE A 39 -4.55 4.57 -8.09
N CYS A 40 -5.79 4.15 -8.34
CA CYS A 40 -6.03 2.91 -9.05
C CYS A 40 -5.55 3.01 -10.52
N PRO A 41 -4.70 2.11 -11.02
CA PRO A 41 -4.24 2.13 -12.41
C PRO A 41 -5.34 1.80 -13.44
N PHE A 42 -6.50 1.30 -13.00
CA PHE A 42 -7.59 0.89 -13.89
C PHE A 42 -8.66 1.96 -14.09
N CYS A 43 -8.97 2.72 -13.04
CA CYS A 43 -10.02 3.75 -13.07
C CYS A 43 -9.49 5.15 -12.77
N ASN A 44 -8.19 5.29 -12.50
CA ASN A 44 -7.53 6.51 -12.04
C ASN A 44 -8.18 7.13 -10.78
N GLY A 45 -9.02 6.37 -10.10
CA GLY A 45 -9.68 6.80 -8.87
C GLY A 45 -8.69 6.90 -7.74
N LEU A 46 -8.70 8.03 -7.04
CA LEU A 46 -8.04 8.18 -5.75
C LEU A 46 -8.85 7.45 -4.68
N PHE A 47 -8.20 6.60 -3.90
CA PHE A 47 -8.80 5.92 -2.78
C PHE A 47 -7.80 5.73 -1.64
N GLN A 48 -8.30 5.61 -0.42
CA GLN A 48 -7.48 5.21 0.71
C GLN A 48 -7.48 3.68 0.78
N PRO A 49 -6.32 3.04 0.95
CA PRO A 49 -6.26 1.61 1.15
C PRO A 49 -7.05 1.21 2.41
N PRO A 50 -7.77 0.09 2.40
CA PRO A 50 -8.38 -0.45 3.61
C PRO A 50 -7.27 -0.68 4.63
N GLU A 51 -7.54 -0.41 5.90
CA GLU A 51 -6.58 -0.55 6.98
C GLU A 51 -6.08 -1.99 7.01
N THR A 52 -4.99 -2.26 6.29
CA THR A 52 -4.37 -3.57 6.32
C THR A 52 -3.62 -3.55 7.64
N HIS A 53 -4.27 -4.08 8.67
CA HIS A 53 -3.80 -4.20 10.05
C HIS A 53 -2.45 -4.95 10.07
N ALA A 54 -1.36 -4.27 9.72
CA ALA A 54 0.01 -4.68 9.98
C ALA A 54 0.57 -3.94 11.20
N ARG A 55 -0.31 -3.51 12.12
CA ARG A 55 0.03 -3.27 13.52
C ARG A 55 -1.12 -3.84 14.37
N PRO A 56 -0.86 -4.64 15.41
CA PRO A 56 -1.82 -4.69 16.49
C PRO A 56 -1.99 -3.26 16.98
N ALA A 57 -3.24 -2.82 17.12
CA ALA A 57 -3.58 -1.61 17.83
C ALA A 57 -3.07 -1.75 19.27
N VAL A 58 -1.81 -1.40 19.52
CA VAL A 58 -1.37 -1.10 20.88
C VAL A 58 -1.89 0.31 21.15
N PHE A 59 -3.07 0.31 21.77
CA PHE A 59 -3.73 1.46 22.32
C PHE A 59 -2.72 2.44 22.93
N SER A 60 -2.69 3.65 22.42
CA SER A 60 -2.27 4.80 23.22
C SER A 60 -3.32 5.04 24.30
N LEU A 61 -3.35 4.20 25.34
CA LEU A 61 -4.07 4.54 26.56
C LEU A 61 -3.11 5.36 27.42
N LYS A 62 -3.22 6.68 27.22
CA LYS A 62 -2.65 7.68 28.10
C LYS A 62 -3.24 7.46 29.51
N LYS A 63 -2.39 7.24 30.51
CA LYS A 63 -2.67 7.45 31.93
C LYS A 63 -1.49 8.18 32.53
#